data_AF-A0A9P7XC40-F1
#
_entry.id   AF-A0A9P7XC40-F1
#
_cell.length_a   1.000
_cell.length_b   1.000
_cell.length_c   1.000
_cell.angle_alpha   90.00
_cell.angle_beta   90.00
_cell.angle_gamma   90.00
#
_symmetry.space_group_name_H-M   'P 1'
#
loop_
_entity.id
_entity.type
_entity.pdbx_description
1 polymer ?
#
loop_
_entity_poly.entity_id
_entity_poly.type
_entity_poly.pdbx_seq_one_letter_code
_entity_poly.pdbx_strand_id
1 'polypeptide(L)'
;MPKTNQLALTLFSALAALGTVSSTSIVFCALARQSPYITAITTDPRISGLHLTQAPDAVPYTAAKVTLSSSGFHGGWDYVGGGLGAFVGCHDWWLNIGTSLTSFKPLTWNFDVKNTTIWSGGPGQNLTTTAPVSQLAVPAPTDTFIACNENGLWVLYLQQGTDFQAGDCVETQLQEGTTNV
;
A
#
# COMPACT_ATOMS: atom_id res chain seq x y z
N MET A 1 -26.80 -4.45 -87.11
CA MET A 1 -26.77 -5.69 -86.29
C MET A 1 -25.34 -6.20 -86.27
N PRO A 2 -24.71 -6.65 -85.17
CA PRO A 2 -25.06 -6.63 -83.74
C PRO A 2 -24.01 -5.95 -82.81
N LYS A 3 -24.46 -5.75 -81.56
CA LYS A 3 -23.83 -5.62 -80.23
C LYS A 3 -22.30 -5.73 -80.10
N THR A 4 -21.72 -4.97 -79.15
CA THR A 4 -21.21 -5.50 -77.86
C THR A 4 -20.84 -4.36 -76.88
N ASN A 5 -21.41 -4.43 -75.68
CA ASN A 5 -21.11 -3.63 -74.49
C ASN A 5 -19.66 -3.81 -74.04
N GLN A 6 -18.99 -2.74 -73.56
CA GLN A 6 -18.13 -2.86 -72.38
C GLN A 6 -18.20 -1.58 -71.53
N LEU A 7 -18.64 -1.75 -70.28
CA LEU A 7 -18.44 -0.82 -69.18
C LEU A 7 -16.93 -0.74 -68.87
N ALA A 8 -16.41 0.46 -68.63
CA ALA A 8 -15.14 0.63 -67.93
C ALA A 8 -15.32 1.64 -66.80
N LEU A 9 -15.05 1.14 -65.60
CA LEU A 9 -15.24 1.73 -64.30
C LEU A 9 -14.18 2.81 -64.03
N THR A 10 -14.60 3.97 -63.57
CA THR A 10 -13.76 5.06 -63.04
C THR A 10 -12.96 4.62 -61.82
N LEU A 11 -11.63 4.81 -61.83
CA LEU A 11 -10.82 4.86 -60.60
C LEU A 11 -10.51 6.32 -60.26
N PHE A 12 -11.03 6.78 -59.13
CA PHE A 12 -10.59 8.00 -58.46
C PHE A 12 -9.32 7.69 -57.66
N SER A 13 -8.22 8.39 -57.95
CA SER A 13 -7.03 8.40 -57.10
C SER A 13 -7.25 9.38 -55.94
N ALA A 14 -7.57 8.87 -54.76
CA ALA A 14 -7.56 9.67 -53.53
C ALA A 14 -6.13 9.78 -52.99
N LEU A 15 -5.63 11.02 -52.92
CA LEU A 15 -4.50 11.40 -52.08
C LEU A 15 -4.92 11.21 -50.61
N ALA A 16 -4.20 10.38 -49.85
CA ALA A 16 -4.19 10.46 -48.39
C ALA A 16 -2.77 10.77 -47.95
N ALA A 17 -2.58 12.03 -47.55
CA ALA A 17 -1.35 12.55 -46.97
C ALA A 17 -1.09 11.94 -45.59
N LEU A 18 0.20 11.88 -45.26
CA LEU A 18 0.79 11.42 -44.02
C LEU A 18 0.07 11.94 -42.77
N GLY A 19 -0.29 11.01 -41.90
CA GLY A 19 -0.49 11.23 -40.48
C GLY A 19 0.01 10.01 -39.75
N THR A 20 1.30 9.94 -39.46
CA THR A 20 1.81 9.02 -38.44
C THR A 20 1.18 9.44 -37.12
N VAL A 21 0.09 8.77 -36.74
CA VAL A 21 -0.41 8.85 -35.38
C VAL A 21 0.67 8.19 -34.53
N SER A 22 1.50 9.02 -33.91
CA SER A 22 2.30 8.64 -32.75
C SER A 22 1.33 8.04 -31.76
N SER A 23 1.28 6.71 -31.66
CA SER A 23 0.60 6.04 -30.57
C SER A 23 1.34 6.47 -29.30
N THR A 24 0.85 7.52 -28.66
CA THR A 24 1.21 7.87 -27.30
C THR A 24 1.08 6.60 -26.50
N SER A 25 2.22 6.10 -26.01
CA SER A 25 2.30 4.96 -25.12
C SER A 25 1.56 5.36 -23.85
N ILE A 26 0.26 5.08 -23.78
CA ILE A 26 -0.52 5.20 -22.55
C ILE A 26 0.02 4.06 -21.70
N VAL A 27 1.00 4.36 -20.84
CA VAL A 27 1.35 3.46 -19.75
C VAL A 27 0.14 3.48 -18.83
N PHE A 28 -0.83 2.63 -19.14
CA PHE A 28 -1.91 2.22 -18.25
C PHE A 28 -1.24 1.50 -17.09
N CYS A 29 -0.74 2.27 -16.12
CA CYS A 29 -0.53 1.74 -14.78
C CYS A 29 -1.92 1.32 -14.31
N ALA A 30 -2.18 0.02 -14.44
CA ALA A 30 -3.48 -0.57 -14.23
C ALA A 30 -4.09 -0.08 -12.92
N LEU A 31 -5.38 0.26 -12.99
CA LEU A 31 -6.36 0.43 -11.91
C LEU A 31 -5.74 0.59 -10.52
N ALA A 32 -5.76 1.82 -9.99
CA ALA A 32 -5.53 2.06 -8.57
C ALA A 32 -6.28 0.99 -7.76
N ARG A 33 -5.53 0.12 -7.08
CA ARG A 33 -6.11 -0.85 -6.14
C ARG A 33 -6.64 -0.04 -4.96
N GLN A 34 -7.84 0.51 -5.11
CA GLN A 34 -8.56 1.09 -4.01
C GLN A 34 -9.01 -0.06 -3.12
N SER A 35 -8.26 -0.33 -2.07
CA SER A 35 -8.79 -1.05 -0.92
C SER A 35 -9.12 -0.04 0.19
N PRO A 36 -9.88 -0.47 1.20
CA PRO A 36 -10.27 0.38 2.31
C PRO A 36 -9.06 0.85 3.12
N TYR A 37 -9.27 1.85 3.98
CA TYR A 37 -8.23 2.27 4.92
C TYR A 37 -7.95 1.18 5.95
N ILE A 38 -6.71 1.17 6.44
CA ILE A 38 -6.32 0.36 7.59
C ILE A 38 -6.32 1.27 8.80
N THR A 39 -7.12 0.89 9.78
CA THR A 39 -7.55 1.76 10.87
C THR A 39 -7.09 1.21 12.21
N ALA A 40 -6.64 2.09 13.09
CA ALA A 40 -6.32 1.77 14.46
C ALA A 40 -7.60 1.50 15.27
N ILE A 41 -7.69 0.31 15.84
CA ILE A 41 -8.78 -0.14 16.72
C ILE A 41 -8.23 -0.22 18.14
N THR A 42 -8.66 0.73 18.97
CA THR A 42 -8.33 0.80 20.39
C THR A 42 -9.44 1.53 21.15
N THR A 43 -9.46 1.38 22.48
CA THR A 43 -10.36 2.11 23.38
C THR A 43 -9.86 3.53 23.66
N ASP A 44 -8.60 3.85 23.36
CA ASP A 44 -8.05 5.18 23.56
C ASP A 44 -8.52 6.15 22.46
N PRO A 45 -9.28 7.21 22.81
CA PRO A 45 -9.87 8.11 21.83
C PRO A 45 -8.84 8.96 21.07
N ARG A 46 -7.58 9.02 21.52
CA ARG A 46 -6.54 9.83 20.87
C ARG A 46 -6.09 9.24 19.54
N ILE A 47 -6.19 7.92 19.36
CA ILE A 47 -5.79 7.23 18.12
C ILE A 47 -6.87 6.33 17.53
N SER A 48 -7.96 6.06 18.26
CA SER A 48 -9.06 5.24 17.76
C SER A 48 -9.65 5.85 16.48
N GLY A 49 -9.76 5.03 15.42
CA GLY A 49 -10.29 5.47 14.14
C GLY A 49 -9.28 6.17 13.22
N LEU A 50 -8.04 6.41 13.66
CA LEU A 50 -6.99 6.96 12.79
C LEU A 50 -6.48 5.90 11.80
N HIS A 51 -6.02 6.35 10.64
CA HIS A 51 -5.60 5.50 9.53
C HIS A 51 -4.07 5.46 9.39
N LEU A 52 -3.56 4.32 8.90
CA LEU A 52 -2.15 4.20 8.51
C LEU A 52 -1.79 5.19 7.41
N THR A 53 -0.68 5.88 7.61
CA THR A 53 -0.06 6.78 6.64
C THR A 53 1.46 6.78 6.82
N GLN A 54 2.15 7.63 6.06
CA GLN A 54 3.56 7.94 6.23
C GLN A 54 3.75 9.26 6.98
N ALA A 55 4.88 9.40 7.67
CA ALA A 55 5.25 10.67 8.28
C ALA A 55 5.28 11.81 7.23
N PRO A 56 4.85 13.04 7.61
CA PRO A 56 4.70 14.15 6.66
C PRO A 56 6.03 14.66 6.08
N ASP A 57 7.14 14.37 6.75
CA ASP A 57 8.51 14.69 6.34
C ASP A 57 9.17 13.57 5.51
N ALA A 58 8.40 12.54 5.12
CA ALA A 58 8.89 11.45 4.30
C ALA A 58 9.47 11.99 2.96
N VAL A 59 10.74 11.70 2.74
CA VAL A 59 11.38 11.96 1.45
C VAL A 59 10.93 10.88 0.47
N PRO A 60 10.46 11.23 -0.74
CA PRO A 60 10.12 10.25 -1.76
C PRO A 60 11.25 9.23 -1.97
N TYR A 61 10.89 7.97 -2.18
CA TYR A 61 11.83 6.88 -2.47
C TYR A 61 12.75 6.48 -1.29
N THR A 62 12.47 6.94 -0.07
CA THR A 62 13.17 6.50 1.15
C THR A 62 12.22 5.74 2.08
N ALA A 63 12.78 4.95 3.00
CA ALA A 63 11.99 4.29 4.03
C ALA A 63 11.38 5.34 4.97
N ALA A 64 10.06 5.48 4.93
CA ALA A 64 9.32 6.44 5.73
C ALA A 64 8.77 5.79 7.00
N LYS A 65 8.80 6.53 8.12
CA LYS A 65 8.12 6.09 9.35
C LYS A 65 6.62 5.92 9.10
N VAL A 66 6.07 4.87 9.68
CA VAL A 66 4.63 4.60 9.65
C VAL A 66 3.96 5.39 10.77
N THR A 67 2.93 6.14 10.44
CA THR A 67 2.19 6.97 11.41
C THR A 67 0.68 6.78 11.28
N LEU A 68 -0.07 7.25 12.29
CA LEU A 68 -1.52 7.30 12.29
C LEU A 68 -2.01 8.74 12.10
N SER A 69 -2.97 8.95 11.20
CA SER A 69 -3.60 10.26 11.00
C SER A 69 -5.06 10.17 10.58
N SER A 70 -5.78 11.30 10.53
CA SER A 70 -7.18 11.35 10.06
C SER A 70 -7.35 11.05 8.57
N SER A 71 -6.24 10.95 7.82
CA SER A 71 -6.18 10.50 6.44
C SER A 71 -5.14 9.38 6.33
N GLY A 72 -5.31 8.48 5.38
CA GLY A 72 -4.43 7.33 5.27
C GLY A 72 -4.14 6.94 3.84
N PHE A 73 -3.28 5.95 3.72
CA PHE A 73 -3.19 5.21 2.47
C PHE A 73 -4.42 4.33 2.31
N HIS A 74 -4.99 4.36 1.10
CA HIS A 74 -5.82 3.27 0.63
C HIS A 74 -4.89 2.06 0.47
N GLY A 75 -5.07 1.07 1.34
CA GLY A 75 -4.25 -0.13 1.32
C GLY A 75 -4.43 -0.91 0.03
N GLY A 76 -3.43 -1.66 -0.36
CA GLY A 76 -3.46 -2.63 -1.45
C GLY A 76 -2.85 -3.91 -0.93
N TRP A 77 -3.64 -4.96 -0.80
CA TRP A 77 -3.13 -6.25 -0.37
C TRP A 77 -2.50 -7.04 -1.52
N ASP A 78 -1.34 -7.62 -1.25
CA ASP A 78 -0.80 -8.73 -2.01
C ASP A 78 -1.02 -10.03 -1.22
N TYR A 79 -2.20 -10.62 -1.40
CA TYR A 79 -2.59 -11.89 -0.80
C TYR A 79 -1.80 -13.09 -1.34
N VAL A 80 -1.15 -12.96 -2.51
CA VAL A 80 -0.42 -14.06 -3.14
C VAL A 80 1.03 -14.08 -2.65
N GLY A 81 1.66 -12.91 -2.55
CA GLY A 81 3.04 -12.78 -2.09
C GLY A 81 3.21 -12.41 -0.63
N GLY A 82 2.13 -12.18 0.14
CA GLY A 82 2.17 -11.75 1.54
C GLY A 82 2.74 -10.35 1.69
N GLY A 83 1.91 -9.32 1.55
CA GLY A 83 2.35 -7.93 1.64
C GLY A 83 1.20 -6.97 1.79
N LEU A 84 1.45 -5.92 2.58
CA LEU A 84 0.57 -4.78 2.66
C LEU A 84 1.21 -3.61 1.93
N GLY A 85 0.64 -3.22 0.81
CA GLY A 85 1.10 -2.12 -0.03
C GLY A 85 0.17 -0.92 0.03
N ALA A 86 0.61 0.21 -0.52
CA ALA A 86 -0.20 1.36 -0.85
C ALA A 86 0.22 1.87 -2.23
N PHE A 87 -0.73 2.00 -3.15
CA PHE A 87 -0.41 2.33 -4.54
C PHE A 87 -0.40 3.85 -4.76
N VAL A 88 0.74 4.40 -5.20
CA VAL A 88 0.92 5.82 -5.48
C VAL A 88 1.63 6.00 -6.81
N GLY A 89 0.97 6.65 -7.78
CA GLY A 89 1.62 7.12 -9.00
C GLY A 89 2.37 6.05 -9.81
N CYS A 90 1.79 4.84 -9.93
CA CYS A 90 2.35 3.65 -10.60
C CYS A 90 3.28 2.77 -9.76
N HIS A 91 3.46 3.07 -8.48
CA HIS A 91 4.41 2.39 -7.61
C HIS A 91 3.77 1.94 -6.31
N ASP A 92 4.34 0.91 -5.69
CA ASP A 92 3.85 0.36 -4.44
C ASP A 92 4.72 0.82 -3.28
N TRP A 93 4.11 1.41 -2.26
CA TRP A 93 4.73 1.57 -0.96
C TRP A 93 4.43 0.34 -0.12
N TRP A 94 5.44 -0.45 0.21
CA TRP A 94 5.27 -1.67 1.00
C TRP A 94 5.52 -1.43 2.48
N LEU A 95 4.61 -1.92 3.32
CA LEU A 95 4.76 -1.92 4.76
C LEU A 95 5.73 -3.03 5.18
N ASN A 96 6.85 -2.61 5.74
CA ASN A 96 7.92 -3.49 6.17
C ASN A 96 8.11 -3.42 7.67
N ILE A 97 8.61 -4.51 8.24
CA ILE A 97 8.97 -4.63 9.65
C ILE A 97 10.49 -4.60 9.74
N GLY A 98 11.04 -3.61 10.42
CA GLY A 98 12.47 -3.50 10.66
C GLY A 98 12.92 -4.36 11.83
N THR A 99 14.24 -4.43 12.03
CA THR A 99 14.84 -5.14 13.16
C THR A 99 15.06 -4.20 14.35
N SER A 100 14.91 -4.75 15.56
CA SER A 100 15.26 -4.08 16.82
C SER A 100 15.65 -5.14 17.84
N LEU A 101 16.49 -4.78 18.81
CA LEU A 101 16.85 -5.64 19.95
C LEU A 101 15.76 -5.67 21.04
N THR A 102 14.84 -4.70 21.01
CA THR A 102 13.65 -4.63 21.88
C THR A 102 12.49 -5.42 21.29
N SER A 103 11.39 -5.64 22.01
CA SER A 103 10.22 -6.33 21.41
C SER A 103 9.35 -5.42 20.54
N PHE A 104 9.55 -4.11 20.57
CA PHE A 104 8.93 -3.20 19.61
C PHE A 104 9.78 -3.12 18.33
N LYS A 105 9.18 -3.49 17.20
CA LYS A 105 9.84 -3.44 15.89
C LYS A 105 9.38 -2.20 15.12
N PRO A 106 10.30 -1.41 14.54
CA PRO A 106 9.93 -0.25 13.74
C PRO A 106 9.20 -0.71 12.48
N LEU A 107 8.17 0.04 12.09
CA LEU A 107 7.47 -0.15 10.83
C LEU A 107 7.88 0.94 9.84
N THR A 108 8.10 0.55 8.59
CA THR A 108 8.48 1.48 7.52
C THR A 108 7.67 1.26 6.26
N TRP A 109 7.27 2.35 5.62
CA TRP A 109 6.82 2.34 4.23
C TRP A 109 8.04 2.46 3.32
N ASN A 110 8.29 1.46 2.49
CA ASN A 110 9.37 1.52 1.50
C ASN A 110 8.80 1.52 0.09
N PHE A 111 9.29 2.44 -0.73
CA PHE A 111 8.93 2.54 -2.13
C PHE A 111 9.50 1.37 -2.95
N ASP A 112 8.65 0.60 -3.62
CA ASP A 112 8.93 -0.56 -4.47
C ASP A 112 9.78 -1.68 -3.84
N VAL A 113 10.05 -1.59 -2.53
CA VAL A 113 10.83 -2.56 -1.79
C VAL A 113 9.93 -3.29 -0.81
N LYS A 114 9.50 -4.48 -1.23
CA LYS A 114 8.75 -5.41 -0.39
C LYS A 114 9.71 -6.34 0.34
N ASN A 115 9.94 -6.08 1.62
CA ASN A 115 10.48 -7.12 2.50
C ASN A 115 9.31 -8.05 2.81
N THR A 116 9.42 -9.30 2.37
CA THR A 116 8.43 -10.32 2.70
C THR A 116 8.32 -10.47 4.21
N THR A 117 7.24 -9.94 4.76
CA THR A 117 6.80 -10.16 6.13
C THR A 117 5.36 -10.61 6.07
N ILE A 118 5.05 -11.60 6.90
CA ILE A 118 3.94 -12.53 6.76
C ILE A 118 2.64 -11.85 7.25
N TRP A 119 2.31 -10.72 6.63
CA TRP A 119 1.08 -9.99 6.88
C TRP A 119 -0.09 -10.86 6.44
N SER A 120 -1.02 -11.07 7.34
CA SER A 120 -2.26 -11.79 7.11
C SER A 120 -3.40 -10.93 7.64
N GLY A 121 -4.48 -10.87 6.88
CA GLY A 121 -5.63 -10.06 7.19
C GLY A 121 -6.61 -10.10 6.04
N GLY A 122 -7.59 -9.22 6.08
CA GLY A 122 -8.56 -9.04 5.01
C GLY A 122 -9.64 -8.06 5.43
N PRO A 123 -10.61 -7.76 4.55
CA PRO A 123 -11.64 -6.78 4.82
C PRO A 123 -12.40 -7.10 6.13
N GLY A 124 -12.40 -6.14 7.05
CA GLY A 124 -13.01 -6.26 8.38
C GLY A 124 -12.25 -7.13 9.38
N GLN A 125 -11.06 -7.63 9.04
CA GLN A 125 -10.22 -8.44 9.93
C GLN A 125 -9.04 -7.65 10.46
N ASN A 126 -8.59 -8.04 11.66
CA ASN A 126 -7.36 -7.51 12.23
C ASN A 126 -6.15 -7.93 11.38
N LEU A 127 -5.25 -6.98 11.18
CA LEU A 127 -3.95 -7.19 10.60
C LEU A 127 -3.10 -7.99 11.58
N THR A 128 -2.79 -9.20 11.20
CA THR A 128 -1.86 -10.10 11.89
C THR A 128 -0.55 -10.14 11.13
N THR A 129 0.56 -10.35 11.82
CA THR A 129 1.85 -10.54 11.16
C THR A 129 2.74 -11.47 11.93
N THR A 130 3.64 -12.14 11.20
CA THR A 130 4.76 -12.88 11.78
C THR A 130 6.04 -12.19 11.33
N ALA A 131 6.69 -11.44 12.23
CA ALA A 131 7.98 -10.84 11.95
C ALA A 131 9.12 -11.71 12.50
N PRO A 132 10.22 -11.90 11.76
CA PRO A 132 11.39 -12.60 12.26
C PRO A 132 11.97 -11.87 13.49
N VAL A 133 12.06 -12.58 14.62
CA VAL A 133 12.70 -12.06 15.83
C VAL A 133 14.22 -12.07 15.61
N SER A 134 14.90 -11.00 15.99
CA SER A 134 16.27 -10.75 15.57
C SER A 134 17.33 -11.72 16.09
N GLN A 135 17.05 -12.69 16.98
CA GLN A 135 18.09 -13.68 17.34
C GLN A 135 17.71 -14.93 18.17
N LEU A 136 16.55 -15.06 18.84
CA LEU A 136 16.39 -16.13 19.85
C LEU A 136 15.00 -16.79 20.00
N ALA A 137 13.99 -16.43 19.20
CA ALA A 137 12.65 -17.00 19.33
C ALA A 137 12.02 -17.32 17.97
N VAL A 138 11.24 -18.40 17.93
CA VAL A 138 10.36 -18.69 16.79
C VAL A 138 9.29 -17.60 16.71
N PRO A 139 9.13 -16.90 15.57
CA PRO A 139 8.11 -15.87 15.42
C PRO A 139 6.72 -16.42 15.71
N ALA A 140 6.01 -15.84 16.68
CA ALA A 140 4.58 -16.06 16.85
C ALA A 140 3.80 -14.96 16.10
N PRO A 141 2.66 -15.28 15.48
CA PRO A 141 1.77 -14.27 14.93
C PRO A 141 1.33 -13.30 16.03
N THR A 142 1.30 -12.01 15.71
CA THR A 142 0.80 -10.96 16.59
C THR A 142 -0.08 -10.01 15.77
N ASP A 143 -1.11 -9.47 16.39
CA ASP A 143 -1.92 -8.36 15.88
C ASP A 143 -1.79 -7.11 16.77
N THR A 144 -0.84 -7.12 17.69
CA THR A 144 -0.60 -6.04 18.64
C THR A 144 0.39 -5.04 18.09
N PHE A 145 -0.04 -3.78 18.06
CA PHE A 145 0.78 -2.63 17.69
C PHE A 145 0.83 -1.64 18.83
N ILE A 146 1.87 -0.82 18.86
CA ILE A 146 2.00 0.30 19.80
C ILE A 146 2.15 1.57 18.98
N ALA A 147 1.28 2.54 19.22
CA ALA A 147 1.41 3.88 18.68
C ALA A 147 2.00 4.80 19.75
N CYS A 148 3.14 5.41 19.48
CA CYS A 148 3.81 6.34 20.38
C CYS A 148 3.78 7.77 19.82
N ASN A 149 3.47 8.74 20.68
CA ASN A 149 3.52 10.14 20.33
C ASN A 149 4.98 10.63 20.30
N GLU A 150 5.51 10.80 19.10
CA GLU A 150 6.84 11.37 18.86
C GLU A 150 6.67 12.74 18.22
N ASN A 151 6.93 13.80 19.00
CA ASN A 151 6.86 15.19 18.53
C ASN A 151 5.49 15.55 17.89
N GLY A 152 4.39 15.04 18.45
CA GLY A 152 3.04 15.31 17.95
C GLY A 152 2.57 14.35 16.84
N LEU A 153 3.37 13.36 16.47
CA LEU A 153 3.01 12.33 15.50
C LEU A 153 2.85 10.98 16.19
N TRP A 154 1.77 10.26 15.89
CA TRP A 154 1.55 8.89 16.37
C TRP A 154 2.31 7.91 15.49
N VAL A 155 3.55 7.58 15.87
CA VAL A 155 4.42 6.63 15.17
C VAL A 155 4.06 5.21 15.58
N LEU A 156 3.94 4.30 14.61
CA LEU A 156 3.50 2.94 14.85
C LEU A 156 4.66 1.94 14.87
N TYR A 157 4.59 1.03 15.84
CA TYR A 157 5.52 -0.06 16.05
C TYR A 157 4.75 -1.38 16.15
N LEU A 158 5.40 -2.48 15.76
CA LEU A 158 4.88 -3.82 16.01
C LEU A 158 5.33 -4.32 17.38
N GLN A 159 4.42 -4.85 18.19
CA GLN A 159 4.75 -5.44 19.49
C GLN A 159 4.89 -6.97 19.39
N GLN A 160 6.07 -7.49 19.71
CA GLN A 160 6.39 -8.93 19.66
C GLN A 160 6.81 -9.54 21.01
N GLY A 161 6.50 -8.86 22.11
CA GLY A 161 6.92 -9.29 23.45
C GLY A 161 6.25 -8.49 24.54
N THR A 162 6.92 -8.32 25.68
CA THR A 162 6.31 -7.75 26.90
C THR A 162 6.92 -6.44 27.37
N ASP A 163 8.09 -6.03 26.84
CA ASP A 163 8.62 -4.69 27.09
C ASP A 163 7.76 -3.64 26.40
N PHE A 164 7.53 -2.55 27.13
CA PHE A 164 6.75 -1.42 26.66
C PHE A 164 7.66 -0.21 26.49
N GLN A 165 7.47 0.54 25.42
CA GLN A 165 8.22 1.77 25.21
C GLN A 165 7.82 2.80 26.27
N ALA A 166 8.80 3.36 26.98
CA ALA A 166 8.55 4.47 27.89
C ALA A 166 8.11 5.71 27.10
N GLY A 167 7.07 6.40 27.56
CA GLY A 167 6.55 7.61 26.92
C GLY A 167 5.02 7.63 26.81
N ASP A 168 4.52 8.51 25.96
CA ASP A 168 3.10 8.57 25.62
C ASP A 168 2.80 7.57 24.49
N CYS A 169 2.50 6.33 24.88
CA CYS A 169 2.24 5.23 23.95
C CYS A 169 0.92 4.54 24.27
N VAL A 170 0.28 4.03 23.24
CA VAL A 170 -1.03 3.38 23.31
C VAL A 170 -0.98 2.09 22.50
N GLU A 171 -1.44 0.99 23.10
CA GLU A 171 -1.63 -0.27 22.39
C GLU A 171 -2.86 -0.20 21.48
N THR A 172 -2.73 -0.73 20.27
CA THR A 172 -3.80 -0.76 19.28
C THR A 172 -3.70 -2.02 18.45
N GLN A 173 -4.84 -2.42 17.88
CA GLN A 173 -4.87 -3.32 16.74
C GLN A 173 -5.03 -2.50 15.46
N LEU A 174 -4.72 -3.10 14.32
CA LEU A 174 -4.99 -2.52 13.01
C LEU A 174 -6.04 -3.37 12.32
N GLN A 175 -7.02 -2.77 11.66
CA GLN A 175 -8.07 -3.48 10.92
C GLN A 175 -8.25 -2.87 9.54
N GLU A 176 -8.34 -3.70 8.51
CA GLU A 176 -8.73 -3.23 7.18
C GLU A 176 -10.25 -2.95 7.15
N GLY A 177 -10.65 -1.82 6.59
CA GLY A 177 -12.07 -1.52 6.38
C GLY A 177 -12.77 -2.54 5.47
N THR A 178 -14.10 -2.47 5.41
CA THR A 178 -14.94 -3.43 4.64
C THR A 178 -15.50 -2.87 3.33
N THR A 179 -15.33 -1.57 3.07
CA THR A 179 -15.94 -0.88 1.92
C THR A 179 -14.88 -0.12 1.14
N ASN A 180 -14.77 -0.42 -0.16
CA ASN A 180 -14.09 0.46 -1.11
C ASN A 180 -14.99 1.68 -1.25
N VAL A 181 -14.58 2.82 -0.70
CA VAL A 181 -15.29 4.09 -0.88
C VAL A 181 -14.97 4.65 -2.26
#